data_AF-A0A819B6Y5-F1
#
_entry.id   AF-A0A819B6Y5-F1
#
_cell.length_a   1.000
_cell.length_b   1.000
_cell.length_c   1.000
_cell.angle_alpha   90.00
_cell.angle_beta   90.00
_cell.angle_gamma   90.00
#
_symmetry.space_group_name_H-M   'P 1'
#
loop_
_entity.id
_entity.type
_entity.pdbx_description
1 polymer ?
#
loop_
_entity_poly.entity_id
_entity_poly.type
_entity_poly.pdbx_seq_one_letter_code
_entity_poly.pdbx_strand_id
1 'polypeptide(L)'
;LKNLTINGFSGGGAALQRGGGRVTEVAHNNGRAARFYHAKTLGPSLLTIQGHQMQILFSPSSIALHTLQSLVAQNVHARAQTELKSNGEHYVLPRRAPEGYDERKNIEKFHNACQIMRQAYFNYMGDLDDPNDKNLTNESFNKLFSNGPWTSVILGNLSSRPSKRGGHGTVNQNITVRNLRGENPKLLDNRAITVERLSAHSGTHFLNYLSLYEGLKSINYDELNDIYICSKSCRDFMRNTALSLHMTDFDIAWLTMIGEKRPDKNQLISLAKNFNPNGNLMNTNQQTLAWLELYAYDVAKLVYKCILNKDPPENFDLHSPLRSGFSNLAQQLTIREESNEFGRYAQADMTHFINNNLDFVLHAYHCLTLQSCYAAADVVNAPEGGLNIELTRKQPTLT
;
A
#
# COMPACT_ATOMS: atom_id res chain seq x y z
N LEU A 1 -19.47 -10.49 26.14
CA LEU A 1 -19.34 -9.12 25.56
C LEU A 1 -20.62 -8.28 25.62
N LYS A 2 -21.81 -8.87 25.84
CA LYS A 2 -23.12 -8.17 25.89
C LYS A 2 -23.25 -7.00 26.87
N ASN A 3 -22.38 -6.92 27.88
CA ASN A 3 -22.33 -5.82 28.86
C ASN A 3 -21.14 -4.88 28.65
N LEU A 4 -20.31 -5.13 27.63
CA LEU A 4 -19.06 -4.42 27.36
C LEU A 4 -19.21 -3.53 26.13
N THR A 5 -18.62 -2.35 26.22
CA THR A 5 -18.44 -1.44 25.10
C THR A 5 -17.13 -1.77 24.39
N ILE A 6 -17.16 -1.91 23.07
CA ILE A 6 -15.93 -2.12 22.28
C ILE A 6 -15.41 -0.76 21.80
N ASN A 7 -14.11 -0.51 21.99
CA ASN A 7 -13.40 0.62 21.41
C ASN A 7 -12.37 0.09 20.41
N GLY A 8 -12.57 0.34 19.12
CA GLY A 8 -11.62 -0.05 18.10
C GLY A 8 -10.51 0.99 17.96
N PHE A 9 -9.25 0.54 18.03
CA PHE A 9 -8.09 1.33 17.63
C PHE A 9 -7.60 0.89 16.26
N SER A 10 -7.63 1.80 15.29
CA SER A 10 -7.00 1.60 13.98
C SER A 10 -5.63 2.27 13.99
N GLY A 11 -4.56 1.47 13.91
CA GLY A 11 -3.17 1.93 13.76
C GLY A 11 -2.80 2.25 12.31
N GLY A 12 -1.70 2.98 12.09
CA GLY A 12 -1.25 3.52 10.80
C GLY A 12 -1.14 2.49 9.66
N GLY A 13 -1.51 2.88 8.42
CA GLY A 13 -1.25 2.14 7.18
C GLY A 13 -2.43 1.30 6.66
N ALA A 14 -3.57 1.31 7.34
CA ALA A 14 -4.78 0.67 6.82
C ALA A 14 -5.37 1.48 5.65
N ALA A 15 -5.98 0.79 4.67
CA ALA A 15 -6.72 1.45 3.57
C ALA A 15 -7.77 2.47 4.07
N LEU A 16 -8.32 2.21 5.27
CA LEU A 16 -9.30 3.04 5.97
C LEU A 16 -8.73 4.36 6.50
N GLN A 17 -7.41 4.50 6.55
CA GLN A 17 -6.76 5.70 7.06
C GLN A 17 -6.31 6.63 5.97
N ARG A 18 -6.40 6.27 4.68
CA ARG A 18 -5.85 7.03 3.53
C ARG A 18 -6.49 8.42 3.24
N GLY A 19 -7.12 9.04 4.23
CA GLY A 19 -7.65 10.40 4.14
C GLY A 19 -8.91 10.51 3.27
N GLY A 20 -9.50 11.71 3.23
CA GLY A 20 -10.77 11.98 2.56
C GLY A 20 -11.93 11.19 3.17
N GLY A 21 -12.99 11.01 2.39
CA GLY A 21 -14.21 10.29 2.80
C GLY A 21 -14.04 8.79 3.11
N ARG A 22 -12.82 8.29 3.39
CA ARG A 22 -12.51 6.92 3.82
C ARG A 22 -12.21 6.78 5.32
N VAL A 23 -11.68 7.83 5.96
CA VAL A 23 -11.44 7.84 7.43
C VAL A 23 -12.74 7.69 8.24
N THR A 24 -13.83 8.11 7.60
CA THR A 24 -15.23 7.93 7.96
C THR A 24 -15.66 6.46 8.10
N GLU A 25 -14.95 5.53 7.48
CA GLU A 25 -15.38 4.13 7.37
C GLU A 25 -14.94 3.27 8.56
N VAL A 26 -13.95 3.74 9.32
CA VAL A 26 -13.40 3.09 10.52
C VAL A 26 -14.50 2.78 11.54
N ALA A 27 -15.35 3.76 11.84
CA ALA A 27 -16.41 3.58 12.83
C ALA A 27 -17.41 2.49 12.42
N HIS A 28 -17.71 2.38 11.13
CA HIS A 28 -18.60 1.33 10.63
C HIS A 28 -18.01 -0.07 10.80
N ASN A 29 -16.71 -0.25 10.54
CA ASN A 29 -16.04 -1.54 10.73
C ASN A 29 -15.98 -1.92 12.22
N ASN A 30 -15.68 -0.96 13.10
CA ASN A 30 -15.77 -1.19 14.55
C ASN A 30 -17.21 -1.55 14.98
N GLY A 31 -18.22 -0.90 14.39
CA GLY A 31 -19.63 -1.22 14.63
C GLY A 31 -20.00 -2.63 14.16
N ARG A 32 -19.52 -3.07 12.99
CA ARG A 32 -19.70 -4.45 12.52
C ARG A 32 -19.08 -5.45 13.50
N ALA A 33 -17.86 -5.20 13.96
CA ALA A 33 -17.19 -6.06 14.94
C ALA A 33 -18.00 -6.13 16.25
N ALA A 34 -18.46 -4.97 16.76
CA ALA A 34 -19.30 -4.90 17.95
C ALA A 34 -20.58 -5.74 17.80
N ARG A 35 -21.24 -5.69 16.64
CA ARG A 35 -22.41 -6.54 16.37
C ARG A 35 -22.08 -8.02 16.28
N PHE A 36 -21.02 -8.36 15.55
CA PHE A 36 -20.57 -9.74 15.38
C PHE A 36 -20.28 -10.41 16.73
N TYR A 37 -19.67 -9.66 17.65
CA TYR A 37 -19.35 -10.13 18.99
C TYR A 37 -20.47 -9.91 20.03
N HIS A 38 -21.66 -9.45 19.60
CA HIS A 38 -22.78 -9.11 20.49
C HIS A 38 -22.36 -8.23 21.66
N ALA A 39 -21.62 -7.17 21.38
CA ALA A 39 -21.24 -6.17 22.38
C ALA A 39 -22.46 -5.33 22.81
N LYS A 40 -22.37 -4.65 23.96
CA LYS A 40 -23.44 -3.74 24.41
C LYS A 40 -23.64 -2.59 23.41
N THR A 41 -22.53 -1.99 22.99
CA THR A 41 -22.48 -0.87 22.08
C THR A 41 -21.03 -0.65 21.59
N LEU A 42 -20.88 0.26 20.63
CA LEU A 42 -19.61 0.78 20.15
C LEU A 42 -19.27 2.09 20.89
N GLY A 43 -18.05 2.20 21.40
CA GLY A 43 -17.53 3.48 21.91
C GLY A 43 -16.76 4.26 20.84
N PRO A 44 -16.06 5.35 21.22
CA PRO A 44 -15.39 6.22 20.25
C PRO A 44 -14.36 5.45 19.43
N SER A 45 -14.37 5.63 18.11
CA SER A 45 -13.33 5.06 17.25
C SER A 45 -12.03 5.84 17.43
N LEU A 46 -10.96 5.13 17.76
CA LEU A 46 -9.63 5.71 17.85
C LEU A 46 -8.88 5.41 16.55
N LEU A 47 -8.27 6.43 15.95
CA LEU A 47 -7.58 6.28 14.67
C LEU A 47 -6.26 7.06 14.66
N THR A 48 -5.23 6.46 14.10
CA THR A 48 -3.99 7.17 13.75
C THR A 48 -4.20 7.93 12.45
N ILE A 49 -4.03 9.24 12.46
CA ILE A 49 -3.82 10.04 11.24
C ILE A 49 -2.34 9.93 10.90
N GLN A 50 -2.01 9.46 9.70
CA GLN A 50 -0.60 9.37 9.29
C GLN A 50 -0.04 10.78 9.04
N GLY A 51 1.24 11.00 9.36
CA GLY A 51 1.86 12.32 9.24
C GLY A 51 1.68 12.98 7.88
N HIS A 52 1.79 12.21 6.78
CA HIS A 52 1.59 12.72 5.41
C HIS A 52 0.17 13.24 5.15
N GLN A 53 -0.81 12.81 5.94
CA GLN A 53 -2.22 13.15 5.77
C GLN A 53 -2.63 14.34 6.59
N MET A 54 -1.84 14.69 7.62
CA MET A 54 -2.16 15.82 8.47
C MET A 54 -2.31 17.08 7.64
N GLN A 55 -1.41 17.30 6.68
CA GLN A 55 -1.49 18.45 5.79
C GLN A 55 -2.70 18.38 4.86
N ILE A 56 -2.94 17.23 4.23
CA ILE A 56 -4.06 17.03 3.31
C ILE A 56 -5.41 17.24 4.01
N LEU A 57 -5.56 16.69 5.22
CA LEU A 57 -6.83 16.64 5.93
C LEU A 57 -7.09 17.87 6.80
N PHE A 58 -6.04 18.52 7.30
CA PHE A 58 -6.17 19.55 8.33
C PHE A 58 -5.49 20.89 8.00
N SER A 59 -4.73 21.03 6.90
CA SER A 59 -4.17 22.34 6.53
C SER A 59 -5.24 23.28 5.95
N PRO A 60 -6.01 22.90 4.91
CA PRO A 60 -7.07 23.79 4.42
C PRO A 60 -8.26 23.77 5.39
N SER A 61 -8.66 24.94 5.91
CA SER A 61 -9.70 25.02 6.94
C SER A 61 -11.04 24.40 6.54
N SER A 62 -11.41 24.49 5.26
CA SER A 62 -12.62 23.85 4.71
C SER A 62 -12.53 22.33 4.74
N ILE A 63 -11.39 21.77 4.34
CA ILE A 63 -11.14 20.32 4.37
C ILE A 63 -11.06 19.81 5.81
N ALA A 64 -10.43 20.58 6.70
CA ALA A 64 -10.37 20.27 8.13
C ALA A 64 -11.77 20.14 8.74
N LEU A 65 -12.64 21.13 8.49
CA LEU A 65 -14.01 21.13 8.98
C LEU A 65 -14.80 19.93 8.43
N HIS A 66 -14.73 19.68 7.13
CA HIS A 66 -15.42 18.53 6.51
C HIS A 66 -14.90 17.19 7.03
N THR A 67 -13.59 17.07 7.27
CA THR A 67 -12.99 15.87 7.86
C THR A 67 -13.55 15.62 9.26
N LEU A 68 -13.57 16.64 10.12
CA LEU A 68 -14.13 16.54 11.48
C LEU A 68 -15.62 16.21 11.46
N GLN A 69 -16.42 16.90 10.64
CA GLN A 69 -17.85 16.65 10.48
C GLN A 69 -18.11 15.20 10.06
N SER A 70 -17.34 14.71 9.09
CA SER A 70 -17.51 13.36 8.57
C SER A 70 -17.12 12.29 9.60
N LEU A 71 -16.06 12.53 10.39
CA LEU A 71 -15.67 11.65 11.49
C LEU A 71 -16.76 11.55 12.57
N VAL A 72 -17.34 12.69 12.97
CA VAL A 72 -18.42 12.74 13.97
C VAL A 72 -19.66 12.02 13.44
N ALA A 73 -20.12 12.36 12.24
CA ALA A 73 -21.33 11.79 11.65
C ALA A 73 -21.28 10.26 11.58
N GLN A 74 -20.11 9.71 11.26
CA GLN A 74 -19.95 8.27 11.07
C GLN A 74 -19.82 7.51 12.39
N ASN A 75 -19.20 8.10 13.41
CA ASN A 75 -19.22 7.55 14.76
C ASN A 75 -20.65 7.51 15.32
N VAL A 76 -21.42 8.59 15.14
CA VAL A 76 -22.83 8.63 15.56
C VAL A 76 -23.63 7.57 14.80
N HIS A 77 -23.47 7.49 13.49
CA HIS A 77 -24.17 6.51 12.66
C HIS A 77 -23.84 5.05 13.04
N ALA A 78 -22.57 4.73 13.24
CA ALA A 78 -22.15 3.40 13.63
C ALA A 78 -22.65 3.03 15.03
N ARG A 79 -22.62 3.98 15.98
CA ARG A 79 -23.14 3.76 17.33
C ARG A 79 -24.64 3.50 17.33
N ALA A 80 -25.42 4.31 16.62
CA ALA A 80 -26.86 4.10 16.48
C ALA A 80 -27.19 2.70 15.93
N GLN A 81 -26.34 2.17 15.05
CA GLN A 81 -26.50 0.82 14.51
C GLN A 81 -26.01 -0.33 15.40
N THR A 82 -25.43 -0.03 16.57
CA THR A 82 -24.89 -1.03 17.50
C THR A 82 -25.53 -0.96 18.87
N GLU A 83 -26.52 -0.08 19.06
CA GLU A 83 -27.34 -0.10 20.26
C GLU A 83 -28.23 -1.35 20.25
N LEU A 84 -28.28 -2.02 21.40
CA LEU A 84 -29.14 -3.18 21.60
C LEU A 84 -30.58 -2.72 21.84
N LYS A 85 -31.51 -3.31 21.08
CA LYS A 85 -32.94 -3.30 21.35
C LYS A 85 -33.24 -4.06 22.65
N SER A 86 -34.43 -3.87 23.18
CA SER A 86 -34.95 -4.62 24.33
C SER A 86 -34.96 -6.14 24.10
N ASN A 87 -35.06 -6.61 22.85
CA ASN A 87 -34.99 -8.02 22.48
C ASN A 87 -33.56 -8.57 22.36
N GLY A 88 -32.53 -7.76 22.63
CA GLY A 88 -31.12 -8.16 22.55
C GLY A 88 -30.53 -8.19 21.14
N GLU A 89 -31.24 -7.69 20.13
CA GLU A 89 -30.73 -7.50 18.77
C GLU A 89 -30.25 -6.07 18.53
N HIS A 90 -29.37 -5.86 17.55
CA HIS A 90 -28.92 -4.51 17.18
C HIS A 90 -29.90 -3.82 16.22
N TYR A 91 -30.02 -2.49 16.31
CA TYR A 91 -30.67 -1.69 15.26
C TYR A 91 -29.82 -1.73 13.98
N VAL A 92 -30.33 -2.32 12.90
CA VAL A 92 -29.63 -2.34 11.61
C VAL A 92 -30.53 -1.66 10.59
N LEU A 93 -30.05 -0.57 9.98
CA LEU A 93 -30.71 0.01 8.83
C LEU A 93 -30.68 -1.02 7.68
N PRO A 94 -31.81 -1.28 7.01
CA PRO A 94 -31.85 -2.20 5.88
C PRO A 94 -30.82 -1.76 4.84
N ARG A 95 -29.89 -2.64 4.48
CA ARG A 95 -29.02 -2.40 3.32
C ARG A 95 -29.81 -2.76 2.06
N ARG A 96 -29.60 -2.01 0.98
CA ARG A 96 -29.93 -2.49 -0.35
C ARG A 96 -29.03 -3.69 -0.63
N ALA A 97 -29.60 -4.88 -0.57
CA ALA A 97 -28.92 -6.12 -0.92
C ALA A 97 -29.73 -6.80 -2.04
N PRO A 98 -29.08 -7.52 -2.97
CA PRO A 98 -29.77 -8.35 -3.94
C PRO A 98 -30.74 -9.33 -3.26
N GLU A 99 -31.76 -9.76 -4.01
CA GLU A 99 -32.68 -10.79 -3.54
C GLU A 99 -31.92 -12.08 -3.21
N GLY A 100 -32.19 -12.68 -2.04
CA GLY A 100 -31.47 -13.87 -1.58
C GLY A 100 -30.06 -13.64 -1.03
N TYR A 101 -29.64 -12.38 -0.82
CA TYR A 101 -28.33 -12.06 -0.25
C TYR A 101 -28.19 -12.54 1.21
N ASP A 102 -27.23 -13.44 1.44
CA ASP A 102 -26.80 -13.86 2.77
C ASP A 102 -25.46 -13.21 3.15
N GLU A 103 -25.47 -12.27 4.11
CA GLU A 103 -24.27 -11.56 4.56
C GLU A 103 -23.25 -12.52 5.17
N ARG A 104 -23.67 -13.55 5.91
CA ARG A 104 -22.76 -14.48 6.58
C ARG A 104 -22.03 -15.34 5.57
N LYS A 105 -22.78 -15.94 4.63
CA LYS A 105 -22.21 -16.74 3.54
C LYS A 105 -21.20 -15.95 2.72
N ASN A 106 -21.51 -14.70 2.39
CA ASN A 106 -20.64 -13.85 1.59
C ASN A 106 -19.40 -13.34 2.35
N ILE A 107 -19.52 -13.07 3.67
CA ILE A 107 -18.36 -12.81 4.53
C ILE A 107 -17.45 -14.03 4.57
N GLU A 108 -18.00 -15.22 4.75
CA GLU A 108 -17.24 -16.47 4.82
C GLU A 108 -16.51 -16.76 3.50
N LYS A 109 -17.18 -16.59 2.35
CA LYS A 109 -16.54 -16.68 1.03
C LYS A 109 -15.36 -15.74 0.87
N PHE A 110 -15.56 -14.45 1.20
CA PHE A 110 -14.47 -13.47 1.12
C PHE A 110 -13.34 -13.77 2.10
N HIS A 111 -13.67 -14.25 3.31
CA HIS A 111 -12.69 -14.70 4.28
C HIS A 111 -11.84 -15.86 3.76
N ASN A 112 -12.45 -16.87 3.14
CA ASN A 112 -11.74 -17.99 2.52
C ASN A 112 -10.82 -17.53 1.38
N ALA A 113 -11.28 -16.59 0.55
CA ALA A 113 -10.44 -15.94 -0.44
C ALA A 113 -9.24 -15.23 0.20
N CYS A 114 -9.42 -14.52 1.31
CA CYS A 114 -8.32 -13.90 2.04
C CYS A 114 -7.30 -14.92 2.60
N GLN A 115 -7.73 -16.13 3.00
CA GLN A 115 -6.80 -17.18 3.40
C GLN A 115 -5.95 -17.67 2.23
N ILE A 116 -6.55 -17.79 1.03
CA ILE A 116 -5.83 -18.13 -0.21
C ILE A 116 -4.82 -17.02 -0.57
N MET A 117 -5.23 -15.74 -0.49
CA MET A 117 -4.32 -14.60 -0.69
C MET A 117 -3.14 -14.67 0.28
N ARG A 118 -3.40 -14.92 1.57
CA ARG A 118 -2.35 -15.05 2.59
C ARG A 118 -1.35 -16.15 2.24
N GLN A 119 -1.82 -17.34 1.86
CA GLN A 119 -0.94 -18.44 1.48
C GLN A 119 -0.11 -18.10 0.23
N ALA A 120 -0.75 -17.55 -0.80
CA ALA A 120 -0.06 -17.14 -2.02
C ALA A 120 0.99 -16.05 -1.75
N TYR A 121 0.68 -15.08 -0.88
CA TYR A 121 1.63 -14.06 -0.46
C TYR A 121 2.88 -14.68 0.17
N PHE A 122 2.72 -15.65 1.08
CA PHE A 122 3.86 -16.33 1.70
C PHE A 122 4.65 -17.20 0.71
N ASN A 123 4.00 -17.79 -0.30
CA ASN A 123 4.72 -18.49 -1.36
C ASN A 123 5.62 -17.54 -2.17
N TYR A 124 5.20 -16.28 -2.36
CA TYR A 124 6.00 -15.27 -3.08
C TYR A 124 7.08 -14.62 -2.21
N MET A 125 6.78 -14.35 -0.95
CA MET A 125 7.60 -13.50 -0.09
C MET A 125 8.40 -14.28 0.96
N GLY A 126 8.04 -15.53 1.22
CA GLY A 126 8.52 -16.34 2.34
C GLY A 126 7.71 -16.14 3.62
N ASP A 127 7.80 -17.10 4.54
CA ASP A 127 7.17 -16.98 5.87
C ASP A 127 7.87 -15.88 6.69
N LEU A 128 7.07 -15.11 7.43
CA LEU A 128 7.56 -14.06 8.34
C LEU A 128 8.02 -14.62 9.69
N ASP A 129 7.53 -15.80 10.07
CA ASP A 129 7.66 -16.34 11.44
C ASP A 129 8.68 -17.47 11.58
N ASP A 130 9.21 -18.04 10.48
CA ASP A 130 10.29 -19.03 10.53
C ASP A 130 11.46 -18.67 9.59
N PRO A 131 12.51 -17.99 10.09
CA PRO A 131 13.71 -17.65 9.31
C PRO A 131 14.55 -18.88 8.92
N ASN A 132 14.23 -20.07 9.44
CA ASN A 132 14.94 -21.32 9.15
C ASN A 132 14.17 -22.25 8.19
N ASP A 133 12.93 -21.92 7.81
CA ASP A 133 12.21 -22.73 6.82
C ASP A 133 12.75 -22.46 5.41
N LYS A 134 13.79 -23.21 5.05
CA LYS A 134 14.47 -23.16 3.76
C LYS A 134 13.61 -23.68 2.60
N ASN A 135 12.44 -24.24 2.85
CA ASN A 135 11.75 -25.06 1.85
C ASN A 135 10.83 -24.28 0.90
N LEU A 136 10.49 -23.00 1.14
CA LEU A 136 9.43 -22.33 0.37
C LEU A 136 9.63 -20.81 0.13
N THR A 137 10.84 -20.27 0.22
CA THR A 137 11.04 -18.83 -0.04
C THR A 137 11.43 -18.58 -1.49
N ASN A 138 10.53 -17.94 -2.26
CA ASN A 138 10.90 -17.42 -3.57
C ASN A 138 11.79 -16.17 -3.39
N GLU A 139 13.12 -16.36 -3.38
CA GLU A 139 14.08 -15.26 -3.19
C GLU A 139 14.04 -14.20 -4.31
N SER A 140 13.32 -14.45 -5.41
CA SER A 140 13.28 -13.57 -6.58
C SER A 140 12.76 -12.17 -6.24
N PHE A 141 11.78 -12.05 -5.34
CA PHE A 141 11.29 -10.74 -4.90
C PHE A 141 12.32 -10.00 -4.05
N ASN A 142 12.97 -10.67 -3.10
CA ASN A 142 14.05 -10.07 -2.32
C ASN A 142 15.20 -9.61 -3.23
N LYS A 143 15.57 -10.43 -4.22
CA LYS A 143 16.61 -10.11 -5.21
C LYS A 143 16.22 -8.93 -6.09
N LEU A 144 14.99 -8.91 -6.62
CA LEU A 144 14.46 -7.80 -7.43
C LEU A 144 14.46 -6.51 -6.61
N PHE A 145 13.90 -6.52 -5.41
CA PHE A 145 13.82 -5.34 -4.54
C PHE A 145 15.16 -4.92 -3.95
N SER A 146 16.21 -5.75 -3.98
CA SER A 146 17.56 -5.31 -3.63
C SER A 146 18.07 -4.16 -4.51
N ASN A 147 17.55 -4.02 -5.74
CA ASN A 147 17.86 -2.92 -6.65
C ASN A 147 16.93 -1.71 -6.47
N GLY A 148 15.98 -1.75 -5.53
CA GLY A 148 15.07 -0.65 -5.29
C GLY A 148 15.77 0.61 -4.72
N PRO A 149 15.03 1.73 -4.61
CA PRO A 149 15.56 3.04 -4.20
C PRO A 149 15.83 3.14 -2.68
N TRP A 150 16.54 2.16 -2.12
CA TRP A 150 16.80 2.05 -0.68
C TRP A 150 17.48 3.29 -0.09
N THR A 151 18.49 3.81 -0.78
CA THR A 151 19.24 4.97 -0.30
C THR A 151 18.34 6.19 -0.15
N SER A 152 17.55 6.50 -1.19
CA SER A 152 16.58 7.59 -1.17
C SER A 152 15.50 7.39 -0.12
N VAL A 153 14.98 6.16 0.02
CA VAL A 153 14.00 5.81 1.06
C VAL A 153 14.57 5.98 2.47
N ILE A 154 15.79 5.51 2.74
CA ILE A 154 16.40 5.57 4.07
C ILE A 154 16.72 7.01 4.45
N LEU A 155 17.29 7.80 3.54
CA LEU A 155 17.58 9.21 3.76
C LEU A 155 16.30 10.06 3.90
N GLY A 156 15.28 9.79 3.08
CA GLY A 156 13.97 10.44 3.13
C GLY A 156 13.11 10.00 4.31
N ASN A 157 13.45 8.90 4.99
CA ASN A 157 12.74 8.43 6.16
C ASN A 157 13.30 9.07 7.44
N LEU A 158 13.35 10.42 7.49
CA LEU A 158 13.71 11.29 8.63
C LEU A 158 12.89 11.06 9.93
N SER A 159 12.20 9.92 10.04
CA SER A 159 11.78 9.34 11.30
C SER A 159 12.96 9.26 12.28
N SER A 160 12.72 9.66 13.53
CA SER A 160 13.65 9.46 14.65
C SER A 160 13.97 7.98 14.91
N ARG A 161 13.26 7.06 14.25
CA ARG A 161 13.42 5.62 14.37
C ARG A 161 14.17 5.05 13.16
N PRO A 162 15.14 4.14 13.39
CA PRO A 162 15.89 3.47 12.32
C PRO A 162 14.98 2.66 11.38
N SER A 163 15.37 2.57 10.10
CA SER A 163 14.66 1.84 9.04
C SER A 163 14.54 0.33 9.29
N LYS A 164 15.56 -0.27 9.93
CA LYS A 164 15.60 -1.67 10.38
C LYS A 164 15.18 -1.80 11.85
N ARG A 165 14.58 -2.94 12.23
CA ARG A 165 14.33 -3.27 13.64
C ARG A 165 15.68 -3.43 14.37
N GLY A 166 15.85 -2.75 15.50
CA GLY A 166 17.08 -2.82 16.30
C GLY A 166 18.31 -2.07 15.76
N GLY A 167 18.21 -1.34 14.64
CA GLY A 167 19.33 -0.54 14.12
C GLY A 167 19.66 0.68 14.99
N HIS A 168 20.87 1.23 14.86
CA HIS A 168 21.25 2.53 15.40
C HIS A 168 21.28 3.57 14.26
N GLY A 169 20.86 4.82 14.52
CA GLY A 169 20.92 5.89 13.53
C GLY A 169 22.36 6.17 13.11
N THR A 170 22.61 6.44 11.83
CA THR A 170 23.94 6.73 11.30
C THR A 170 24.34 8.17 11.55
N VAL A 171 25.30 8.41 12.45
CA VAL A 171 25.79 9.75 12.86
C VAL A 171 27.08 10.15 12.11
N ASN A 172 27.58 9.34 11.16
CA ASN A 172 28.86 9.60 10.50
C ASN A 172 28.76 10.53 9.29
N GLN A 173 29.76 11.40 9.11
CA GLN A 173 29.84 12.38 8.02
C GLN A 173 30.32 11.80 6.67
N ASN A 174 30.82 10.57 6.66
CA ASN A 174 31.23 9.83 5.46
C ASN A 174 30.55 8.45 5.45
N ILE A 175 29.31 8.40 4.98
CA ILE A 175 28.54 7.16 4.87
C ILE A 175 28.69 6.65 3.44
N THR A 176 29.16 5.42 3.26
CA THR A 176 29.07 4.75 1.96
C THR A 176 27.65 4.27 1.72
N VAL A 177 27.25 4.17 0.46
CA VAL A 177 25.96 3.56 0.08
C VAL A 177 25.81 2.17 0.72
N ARG A 178 26.86 1.36 0.66
CA ARG A 178 26.92 0.02 1.29
C ARG A 178 26.60 0.06 2.78
N ASN A 179 27.14 1.04 3.52
CA ASN A 179 26.87 1.19 4.96
C ASN A 179 25.41 1.58 5.26
N LEU A 180 24.75 2.28 4.33
CA LEU A 180 23.40 2.80 4.53
C LEU A 180 22.31 1.74 4.27
N ARG A 181 22.38 1.03 3.12
CA ARG A 181 21.37 0.03 2.73
C ARG A 181 21.78 -1.43 3.02
N GLY A 182 23.08 -1.71 3.15
CA GLY A 182 23.61 -3.06 3.12
C GLY A 182 23.82 -3.62 1.71
N GLU A 183 24.60 -4.70 1.60
CA GLU A 183 24.92 -5.35 0.32
C GLU A 183 23.68 -6.06 -0.27
N ASN A 184 22.96 -6.83 0.55
CA ASN A 184 21.78 -7.60 0.15
C ASN A 184 20.59 -7.31 1.08
N PRO A 185 19.93 -6.13 0.94
CA PRO A 185 18.80 -5.79 1.80
C PRO A 185 17.63 -6.73 1.56
N LYS A 186 17.15 -7.38 2.63
CA LYS A 186 15.94 -8.21 2.61
C LYS A 186 14.70 -7.36 2.81
N LEU A 187 13.69 -7.56 1.98
CA LEU A 187 12.51 -6.71 1.96
C LEU A 187 11.74 -6.77 3.28
N LEU A 188 11.46 -7.97 3.78
CA LEU A 188 10.62 -8.20 4.96
C LEU A 188 11.32 -8.05 6.31
N ASP A 189 12.65 -7.97 6.35
CA ASP A 189 13.41 -7.66 7.57
C ASP A 189 13.24 -6.19 8.01
N ASN A 190 12.69 -5.35 7.13
CA ASN A 190 12.50 -3.93 7.34
C ASN A 190 11.14 -3.61 7.99
N ARG A 191 10.99 -2.39 8.50
CA ARG A 191 9.70 -1.92 9.02
C ARG A 191 8.69 -1.76 7.88
N ALA A 192 7.41 -1.99 8.18
CA ALA A 192 6.31 -1.90 7.20
C ALA A 192 6.32 -0.59 6.38
N ILE A 193 6.56 0.56 7.03
CA ILE A 193 6.65 1.85 6.34
C ILE A 193 7.79 1.91 5.31
N THR A 194 8.92 1.25 5.59
CA THR A 194 10.05 1.17 4.66
C THR A 194 9.68 0.33 3.45
N VAL A 195 9.03 -0.82 3.66
CA VAL A 195 8.57 -1.73 2.59
C VAL A 195 7.51 -1.06 1.72
N GLU A 196 6.55 -0.37 2.34
CA GLU A 196 5.52 0.40 1.63
C GLU A 196 6.13 1.51 0.77
N ARG A 197 7.08 2.27 1.32
CA ARG A 197 7.79 3.31 0.57
C ARG A 197 8.62 2.72 -0.56
N LEU A 198 9.35 1.64 -0.33
CA LEU A 198 10.12 0.99 -1.39
C LEU A 198 9.21 0.47 -2.52
N SER A 199 8.07 -0.12 -2.16
CA SER A 199 7.04 -0.56 -3.10
C SER A 199 6.51 0.61 -3.95
N ALA A 200 6.19 1.75 -3.33
CA ALA A 200 5.69 2.93 -4.04
C ALA A 200 6.77 3.58 -4.91
N HIS A 201 7.95 3.86 -4.34
CA HIS A 201 9.03 4.56 -5.03
C HIS A 201 9.75 3.73 -6.10
N SER A 202 9.57 2.41 -6.08
CA SER A 202 9.97 1.54 -7.21
C SER A 202 8.98 1.58 -8.37
N GLY A 203 7.86 2.31 -8.27
CA GLY A 203 6.80 2.34 -9.28
C GLY A 203 5.90 1.10 -9.28
N THR A 204 6.18 0.08 -8.46
CA THR A 204 5.43 -1.18 -8.50
C THR A 204 4.11 -1.12 -7.72
N HIS A 205 4.11 -0.57 -6.50
CA HIS A 205 2.97 -0.65 -5.56
C HIS A 205 2.50 -2.09 -5.21
N PHE A 206 3.38 -3.08 -5.41
CA PHE A 206 3.07 -4.51 -5.32
C PHE A 206 2.37 -4.96 -4.03
N LEU A 207 2.62 -4.32 -2.89
CA LEU A 207 1.99 -4.71 -1.62
C LEU A 207 0.45 -4.66 -1.64
N ASN A 208 -0.14 -3.84 -2.51
CA ASN A 208 -1.59 -3.67 -2.57
C ASN A 208 -2.29 -4.65 -3.51
N TYR A 209 -1.54 -5.41 -4.31
CA TYR A 209 -2.11 -6.33 -5.29
C TYR A 209 -1.45 -7.71 -5.38
N LEU A 210 -0.24 -7.90 -4.85
CA LEU A 210 0.40 -9.23 -4.79
C LEU A 210 -0.52 -10.19 -4.03
N SER A 211 -0.68 -11.42 -4.54
CA SER A 211 -1.57 -12.50 -4.06
C SER A 211 -3.07 -12.32 -4.28
N LEU A 212 -3.53 -11.15 -4.76
CA LEU A 212 -4.96 -10.91 -4.93
C LEU A 212 -5.57 -11.77 -6.05
N TYR A 213 -4.81 -12.07 -7.10
CA TYR A 213 -5.32 -12.84 -8.23
C TYR A 213 -5.84 -14.21 -7.77
N GLU A 214 -5.06 -14.91 -6.95
CA GLU A 214 -5.36 -16.26 -6.47
C GLU A 214 -6.64 -16.27 -5.63
N GLY A 215 -6.78 -15.34 -4.69
CA GLY A 215 -7.99 -15.26 -3.86
C GLY A 215 -9.23 -14.76 -4.59
N LEU A 216 -9.09 -13.77 -5.47
CA LEU A 216 -10.25 -13.27 -6.21
C LEU A 216 -10.75 -14.28 -7.24
N LYS A 217 -9.84 -15.01 -7.88
CA LYS A 217 -10.19 -16.09 -8.81
C LYS A 217 -10.93 -17.26 -8.14
N SER A 218 -10.80 -17.44 -6.83
CA SER A 218 -11.50 -18.51 -6.11
C SER A 218 -12.97 -18.20 -5.83
N ILE A 219 -13.41 -16.95 -6.01
CA ILE A 219 -14.81 -16.54 -5.83
C ILE A 219 -15.48 -16.56 -7.21
N ASN A 220 -16.71 -17.09 -7.29
CA ASN A 220 -17.47 -16.99 -8.52
C ASN A 220 -17.66 -15.52 -8.88
N TYR A 221 -17.46 -15.24 -10.15
CA TYR A 221 -17.38 -13.94 -10.72
C TYR A 221 -18.66 -13.09 -10.51
N ASP A 222 -19.82 -13.68 -10.71
CA ASP A 222 -21.11 -12.99 -10.51
C ASP A 222 -21.34 -12.63 -9.04
N GLU A 223 -20.74 -13.41 -8.13
CA GLU A 223 -20.85 -13.20 -6.69
C GLU A 223 -19.86 -12.13 -6.17
N LEU A 224 -18.76 -11.90 -6.88
CA LEU A 224 -17.76 -10.88 -6.52
C LEU A 224 -18.37 -9.47 -6.48
N ASN A 225 -19.18 -9.13 -7.49
CA ASN A 225 -19.86 -7.85 -7.53
C ASN A 225 -20.91 -7.72 -6.41
N ASP A 226 -21.66 -8.78 -6.11
CA ASP A 226 -22.61 -8.78 -4.99
C ASP A 226 -21.92 -8.61 -3.64
N ILE A 227 -20.79 -9.29 -3.44
CA ILE A 227 -19.92 -9.13 -2.27
C ILE A 227 -19.40 -7.69 -2.22
N TYR A 228 -18.97 -7.10 -3.33
CA TYR A 228 -18.58 -5.70 -3.41
C TYR A 228 -19.75 -4.78 -3.01
N ILE A 229 -20.91 -4.87 -3.64
CA ILE A 229 -22.07 -4.00 -3.36
C ILE A 229 -22.52 -4.09 -1.90
N CYS A 230 -22.42 -5.25 -1.27
CA CYS A 230 -22.98 -5.48 0.06
C CYS A 230 -21.96 -5.42 1.20
N SER A 231 -20.69 -5.75 0.95
CA SER A 231 -19.60 -5.71 1.93
C SER A 231 -18.75 -4.46 1.76
N LYS A 232 -18.89 -3.53 2.71
CA LYS A 232 -18.07 -2.31 2.75
C LYS A 232 -16.58 -2.62 2.75
N SER A 233 -16.13 -3.56 3.58
CA SER A 233 -14.73 -3.98 3.66
C SER A 233 -14.19 -4.50 2.32
N CYS A 234 -15.01 -5.23 1.54
CA CYS A 234 -14.62 -5.65 0.19
C CYS A 234 -14.51 -4.44 -0.75
N ARG A 235 -15.46 -3.50 -0.70
CA ARG A 235 -15.37 -2.27 -1.51
C ARG A 235 -14.11 -1.49 -1.22
N ASP A 236 -13.79 -1.30 0.05
CA ASP A 236 -12.66 -0.48 0.48
C ASP A 236 -11.36 -1.13 -0.01
N PHE A 237 -11.27 -2.45 0.11
CA PHE A 237 -10.18 -3.25 -0.43
C PHE A 237 -10.04 -3.08 -1.94
N MET A 238 -11.09 -3.33 -2.73
CA MET A 238 -11.06 -3.20 -4.19
C MET A 238 -10.75 -1.77 -4.66
N ARG A 239 -11.30 -0.76 -3.99
CA ARG A 239 -11.04 0.65 -4.30
C ARG A 239 -9.61 1.05 -3.98
N ASN A 240 -9.01 0.50 -2.92
CA ASN A 240 -7.61 0.74 -2.60
C ASN A 240 -6.68 0.03 -3.59
N THR A 241 -7.03 -1.17 -4.02
CA THR A 241 -6.31 -1.87 -5.08
C THR A 241 -6.40 -1.12 -6.41
N ALA A 242 -7.60 -0.68 -6.83
CA ALA A 242 -7.77 0.14 -8.03
C ALA A 242 -6.96 1.45 -7.99
N LEU A 243 -6.92 2.11 -6.83
CA LEU A 243 -6.08 3.29 -6.62
C LEU A 243 -4.59 2.96 -6.77
N SER A 244 -4.14 1.86 -6.17
CA SER A 244 -2.73 1.47 -6.19
C SER A 244 -2.28 1.04 -7.58
N LEU A 245 -3.13 0.31 -8.32
CA LEU A 245 -2.89 -0.08 -9.71
C LEU A 245 -2.83 1.14 -10.64
N HIS A 246 -3.64 2.17 -10.39
CA HIS A 246 -3.57 3.41 -11.14
C HIS A 246 -2.23 4.13 -10.95
N MET A 247 -1.65 4.05 -9.75
CA MET A 247 -0.34 4.65 -9.44
C MET A 247 0.85 3.79 -9.85
N THR A 248 0.61 2.53 -10.23
CA THR A 248 1.66 1.64 -10.71
C THR A 248 2.18 2.12 -12.07
N ASP A 249 3.49 2.21 -12.18
CA ASP A 249 4.20 2.65 -13.38
C ASP A 249 5.38 1.71 -13.62
N PHE A 250 5.18 0.79 -14.56
CA PHE A 250 6.22 -0.17 -14.88
C PHE A 250 7.36 0.45 -15.70
N ASP A 251 7.12 1.54 -16.45
CA ASP A 251 8.21 2.22 -17.16
C ASP A 251 9.24 2.77 -16.17
N ILE A 252 8.77 3.39 -15.08
CA ILE A 252 9.64 3.79 -13.95
C ILE A 252 10.22 2.59 -13.21
N ALA A 253 9.46 1.50 -13.02
CA ALA A 253 9.95 0.32 -12.32
C ALA A 253 11.11 -0.36 -13.06
N TRP A 254 11.02 -0.49 -14.38
CA TRP A 254 12.09 -1.03 -15.22
C TRP A 254 13.36 -0.17 -15.14
N LEU A 255 13.22 1.15 -15.23
CA LEU A 255 14.36 2.06 -15.08
C LEU A 255 14.97 2.01 -13.67
N THR A 256 14.15 1.99 -12.64
CA THR A 256 14.61 2.03 -11.24
C THR A 256 15.27 0.72 -10.81
N MET A 257 14.64 -0.43 -11.11
CA MET A 257 15.02 -1.72 -10.54
C MET A 257 15.92 -2.54 -11.46
N ILE A 258 15.84 -2.34 -12.78
CA ILE A 258 16.66 -3.04 -13.77
C ILE A 258 17.72 -2.09 -14.35
N GLY A 259 17.38 -0.81 -14.54
CA GLY A 259 18.27 0.15 -15.22
C GLY A 259 18.07 0.19 -16.72
N GLU A 260 16.98 -0.38 -17.22
CA GLU A 260 16.70 -0.53 -18.65
C GLU A 260 15.35 0.06 -18.99
N LYS A 261 15.18 0.45 -20.25
CA LYS A 261 13.85 0.79 -20.77
C LYS A 261 12.97 -0.46 -20.73
N ARG A 262 11.69 -0.27 -20.37
CA ARG A 262 10.69 -1.33 -20.40
C ARG A 262 10.68 -2.05 -21.77
N PRO A 263 10.74 -3.40 -21.78
CA PRO A 263 10.73 -4.16 -23.02
C PRO A 263 9.38 -4.05 -23.73
N ASP A 264 9.37 -4.39 -25.03
CA ASP A 264 8.11 -4.48 -25.76
C ASP A 264 7.21 -5.61 -25.21
N LYS A 265 5.94 -5.59 -25.62
CA LYS A 265 4.93 -6.54 -25.14
C LYS A 265 5.29 -8.01 -25.37
N ASN A 266 5.92 -8.35 -26.51
CA ASN A 266 6.24 -9.74 -26.83
C ASN A 266 7.39 -10.25 -25.97
N GLN A 267 8.41 -9.41 -25.80
CA GLN A 267 9.54 -9.69 -24.91
C GLN A 267 9.09 -9.81 -23.45
N LEU A 268 8.21 -8.89 -22.99
CA LEU A 268 7.62 -8.94 -21.66
C LEU A 268 6.89 -10.26 -21.40
N ILE A 269 6.05 -10.70 -22.34
CA ILE A 269 5.35 -11.99 -22.26
C ILE A 269 6.34 -13.16 -22.22
N SER A 270 7.39 -13.12 -23.03
CA SER A 270 8.43 -14.16 -23.03
C SER A 270 9.15 -14.23 -21.68
N LEU A 271 9.55 -13.08 -21.10
CA LEU A 271 10.21 -13.01 -19.81
C LEU A 271 9.31 -13.52 -18.68
N ALA A 272 8.05 -13.09 -18.66
CA ALA A 272 7.08 -13.50 -17.64
C ALA A 272 6.77 -15.00 -17.70
N LYS A 273 6.70 -15.61 -18.89
CA LYS A 273 6.50 -17.07 -19.05
C LYS A 273 7.65 -17.89 -18.50
N ASN A 274 8.86 -17.33 -18.49
CA ASN A 274 10.05 -17.99 -17.96
C ASN A 274 10.18 -17.83 -16.44
N PHE A 275 9.29 -17.08 -15.78
CA PHE A 275 9.27 -16.99 -14.32
C PHE A 275 8.81 -18.32 -13.72
N ASN A 276 9.63 -18.89 -12.85
CA ASN A 276 9.32 -20.08 -12.07
C ASN A 276 8.83 -19.68 -10.67
N PRO A 277 7.52 -19.82 -10.36
CA PRO A 277 6.98 -19.49 -9.04
C PRO A 277 7.42 -20.47 -7.95
N ASN A 278 7.88 -21.68 -8.30
CA ASN A 278 8.12 -22.80 -7.38
C ASN A 278 9.55 -22.85 -6.80
N GLY A 279 10.34 -21.77 -6.90
CA GLY A 279 11.58 -21.58 -6.13
C GLY A 279 12.81 -22.45 -6.50
N ASN A 280 12.67 -23.54 -7.24
CA ASN A 280 13.77 -24.45 -7.56
C ASN A 280 14.82 -23.88 -8.55
N LEU A 281 14.50 -22.78 -9.24
CA LEU A 281 15.41 -22.05 -10.12
C LEU A 281 15.34 -20.56 -9.77
N MET A 282 16.49 -19.93 -9.56
CA MET A 282 16.60 -18.50 -9.29
C MET A 282 16.16 -17.71 -10.53
N ASN A 283 15.02 -17.01 -10.43
CA ASN A 283 14.59 -16.10 -11.49
C ASN A 283 15.56 -14.91 -11.61
N THR A 284 15.66 -14.37 -12.82
CA THR A 284 16.32 -13.08 -13.05
C THR A 284 15.41 -11.93 -12.59
N ASN A 285 16.00 -10.75 -12.34
CA ASN A 285 15.22 -9.57 -11.96
C ASN A 285 14.26 -9.15 -13.09
N GLN A 286 14.69 -9.28 -14.36
CA GLN A 286 13.85 -9.01 -15.54
C GLN A 286 12.64 -9.96 -15.61
N GLN A 287 12.85 -11.27 -15.42
CA GLN A 287 11.74 -12.25 -15.39
C GLN A 287 10.77 -11.96 -14.24
N THR A 288 11.29 -11.63 -13.06
CA THR A 288 10.47 -11.35 -11.87
C THR A 288 9.64 -10.08 -12.06
N LEU A 289 10.23 -9.01 -12.59
CA LEU A 289 9.51 -7.76 -12.86
C LEU A 289 8.49 -7.92 -13.99
N ALA A 290 8.85 -8.63 -15.07
CA ALA A 290 7.92 -8.93 -16.17
C ALA A 290 6.70 -9.75 -15.69
N TRP A 291 6.94 -10.75 -14.84
CA TRP A 291 5.86 -11.50 -14.22
C TRP A 291 4.97 -10.62 -13.35
N LEU A 292 5.56 -9.78 -12.49
CA LEU A 292 4.82 -8.88 -11.61
C LEU A 292 3.96 -7.89 -12.40
N GLU A 293 4.45 -7.44 -13.55
CA GLU A 293 3.74 -6.57 -14.48
C GLU A 293 2.50 -7.26 -15.04
N LEU A 294 2.64 -8.44 -15.66
CA LEU A 294 1.47 -9.16 -16.19
C LEU A 294 0.50 -9.56 -15.08
N TYR A 295 1.02 -9.92 -13.91
CA TYR A 295 0.22 -10.23 -12.73
C TYR A 295 -0.63 -9.01 -12.30
N ALA A 296 -0.05 -7.81 -12.27
CA ALA A 296 -0.79 -6.58 -11.97
C ALA A 296 -1.95 -6.34 -12.97
N TYR A 297 -1.73 -6.59 -14.27
CA TYR A 297 -2.78 -6.51 -15.28
C TYR A 297 -3.92 -7.50 -15.02
N ASP A 298 -3.60 -8.73 -14.64
CA ASP A 298 -4.63 -9.74 -14.37
C ASP A 298 -5.41 -9.44 -13.09
N VAL A 299 -4.77 -8.90 -12.05
CA VAL A 299 -5.48 -8.36 -10.88
C VAL A 299 -6.35 -7.18 -11.28
N ALA A 300 -5.84 -6.25 -12.09
CA ALA A 300 -6.61 -5.08 -12.54
C ALA A 300 -7.89 -5.50 -13.27
N LYS A 301 -7.83 -6.52 -14.13
CA LYS A 301 -9.01 -7.08 -14.78
C LYS A 301 -10.01 -7.57 -13.73
N LEU A 302 -9.60 -8.41 -12.76
CA LEU A 302 -10.50 -8.91 -11.71
C LEU A 302 -11.12 -7.78 -10.86
N VAL A 303 -10.36 -6.73 -10.58
CA VAL A 303 -10.84 -5.55 -9.84
C VAL A 303 -11.85 -4.74 -10.65
N TYR A 304 -11.56 -4.43 -11.92
CA TYR A 304 -12.48 -3.74 -12.84
C TYR A 304 -13.84 -4.43 -12.87
N LYS A 305 -13.74 -5.73 -13.11
CA LYS A 305 -14.81 -6.68 -13.18
C LYS A 305 -15.67 -6.71 -11.90
N CYS A 306 -15.02 -6.82 -10.74
CA CYS A 306 -15.67 -6.80 -9.42
C CYS A 306 -16.39 -5.47 -9.11
N ILE A 307 -15.83 -4.34 -9.53
CA ILE A 307 -16.39 -3.01 -9.26
C ILE A 307 -17.56 -2.68 -10.21
N LEU A 308 -17.47 -3.06 -11.48
CA LEU A 308 -18.36 -2.58 -12.54
C LEU A 308 -19.32 -3.64 -13.06
N ASN A 309 -19.15 -4.90 -12.66
CA ASN A 309 -19.91 -6.05 -13.15
C ASN A 309 -19.89 -6.21 -14.68
N LYS A 310 -18.72 -5.97 -15.29
CA LYS A 310 -18.54 -5.97 -16.75
C LYS A 310 -17.17 -6.51 -17.14
N ASP A 311 -17.07 -7.08 -18.32
CA ASP A 311 -15.78 -7.46 -18.89
C ASP A 311 -14.92 -6.23 -19.22
N PRO A 312 -13.58 -6.33 -19.07
CA PRO A 312 -12.64 -5.31 -19.50
C PRO A 312 -12.82 -4.97 -20.99
N PRO A 313 -12.79 -3.69 -21.37
CA PRO A 313 -12.82 -3.28 -22.77
C PRO A 313 -11.54 -3.69 -23.52
N GLU A 314 -11.55 -3.59 -24.85
CA GLU A 314 -10.39 -3.93 -25.69
C GLU A 314 -9.14 -3.10 -25.38
N ASN A 315 -9.31 -1.83 -25.01
CA ASN A 315 -8.23 -0.89 -24.67
C ASN A 315 -7.92 -0.85 -23.16
N PHE A 316 -8.10 -1.98 -22.46
CA PHE A 316 -7.90 -2.06 -21.02
C PHE A 316 -6.43 -1.85 -20.59
N ASP A 317 -6.24 -1.02 -19.56
CA ASP A 317 -4.96 -0.73 -18.91
C ASP A 317 -5.07 -0.77 -17.37
N LEU A 318 -3.96 -0.56 -16.66
CA LEU A 318 -3.93 -0.55 -15.19
C LEU A 318 -4.76 0.60 -14.57
N HIS A 319 -4.97 1.69 -15.32
CA HIS A 319 -5.74 2.85 -14.87
C HIS A 319 -7.25 2.67 -15.05
N SER A 320 -7.67 1.74 -15.92
CA SER A 320 -9.05 1.51 -16.34
C SER A 320 -10.04 1.25 -15.18
N PRO A 321 -9.71 0.46 -14.13
CA PRO A 321 -10.61 0.26 -12.99
C PRO A 321 -10.98 1.58 -12.30
N LEU A 322 -9.99 2.46 -12.09
CA LEU A 322 -10.22 3.72 -11.40
C LEU A 322 -10.88 4.76 -12.32
N ARG A 323 -10.45 4.87 -13.58
CA ARG A 323 -11.04 5.80 -14.56
C ARG A 323 -12.53 5.54 -14.78
N SER A 324 -12.92 4.26 -14.84
CA SER A 324 -14.30 3.86 -15.07
C SER A 324 -15.16 3.89 -13.81
N GLY A 325 -14.61 3.51 -12.64
CA GLY A 325 -15.36 3.50 -11.38
C GLY A 325 -15.39 4.83 -10.64
N PHE A 326 -14.38 5.68 -10.82
CA PHE A 326 -14.12 6.89 -10.03
C PHE A 326 -13.41 7.98 -10.86
N SER A 327 -13.99 8.37 -12.00
CA SER A 327 -13.38 9.27 -13.00
C SER A 327 -12.77 10.56 -12.42
N ASN A 328 -13.47 11.25 -11.52
CA ASN A 328 -12.96 12.48 -10.90
C ASN A 328 -11.67 12.23 -10.09
N LEU A 329 -11.61 11.12 -9.34
CA LEU A 329 -10.41 10.77 -8.57
C LEU A 329 -9.26 10.38 -9.51
N ALA A 330 -9.55 9.62 -10.58
CA ALA A 330 -8.56 9.27 -11.58
C ALA A 330 -7.94 10.51 -12.24
N GLN A 331 -8.76 11.49 -12.62
CA GLN A 331 -8.28 12.74 -13.23
C GLN A 331 -7.32 13.50 -12.30
N GLN A 332 -7.67 13.62 -11.02
CA GLN A 332 -6.82 14.31 -10.04
C GLN A 332 -5.48 13.60 -9.82
N LEU A 333 -5.47 12.26 -9.86
CA LEU A 333 -4.24 11.48 -9.74
C LEU A 333 -3.36 11.62 -10.97
N THR A 334 -3.94 11.56 -12.17
CA THR A 334 -3.18 11.74 -13.42
C THR A 334 -2.48 13.09 -13.45
N ILE A 335 -3.17 14.20 -13.12
CA ILE A 335 -2.54 15.55 -13.06
C ILE A 335 -1.36 15.58 -12.09
N ARG A 336 -1.50 14.91 -10.94
CA ARG A 336 -0.44 14.82 -9.94
C ARG A 336 0.75 13.98 -10.42
N GLU A 337 0.48 12.84 -11.05
CA GLU A 337 1.53 11.96 -11.59
C GLU A 337 2.35 12.67 -12.67
N GLU A 338 1.68 13.41 -13.56
CA GLU A 338 2.33 14.28 -14.56
C GLU A 338 3.19 15.37 -13.89
N SER A 339 2.71 15.95 -12.78
CA SER A 339 3.46 16.98 -12.04
C SER A 339 4.73 16.43 -11.36
N ASN A 340 4.75 15.14 -11.03
CA ASN A 340 5.84 14.50 -10.28
C ASN A 340 6.80 13.69 -11.18
N GLU A 341 6.52 13.62 -12.49
CA GLU A 341 7.24 12.79 -13.46
C GLU A 341 8.76 13.01 -13.42
N PHE A 342 9.20 14.28 -13.45
CA PHE A 342 10.62 14.62 -13.37
C PHE A 342 11.30 14.07 -12.11
N GLY A 343 10.64 14.20 -10.94
CA GLY A 343 11.17 13.70 -9.68
C GLY A 343 11.35 12.18 -9.69
N ARG A 344 10.41 11.46 -10.34
CA ARG A 344 10.45 10.00 -10.47
C ARG A 344 11.59 9.53 -11.37
N TYR A 345 11.79 10.16 -12.53
CA TYR A 345 12.93 9.85 -13.41
C TYR A 345 14.27 10.19 -12.74
N ALA A 346 14.39 11.36 -12.10
CA ALA A 346 15.60 11.72 -11.38
C ALA A 346 15.94 10.72 -10.25
N GLN A 347 14.92 10.24 -9.53
CA GLN A 347 15.10 9.20 -8.53
C GLN A 347 15.52 7.85 -9.14
N ALA A 348 14.95 7.46 -10.28
CA ALA A 348 15.29 6.22 -10.99
C ALA A 348 16.75 6.24 -11.45
N ASP A 349 17.18 7.30 -12.13
CA ASP A 349 18.55 7.47 -12.61
C ASP A 349 19.55 7.44 -11.46
N MET A 350 19.24 8.13 -10.37
CA MET A 350 20.08 8.18 -9.19
C MET A 350 20.15 6.81 -8.48
N THR A 351 19.03 6.08 -8.42
CA THR A 351 18.99 4.72 -7.89
C THR A 351 19.87 3.79 -8.71
N HIS A 352 19.81 3.90 -10.04
CA HIS A 352 20.65 3.13 -10.94
C HIS A 352 22.14 3.44 -10.75
N PHE A 353 22.50 4.74 -10.69
CA PHE A 353 23.87 5.17 -10.40
C PHE A 353 24.39 4.57 -9.08
N ILE A 354 23.59 4.65 -8.03
CA ILE A 354 23.92 4.13 -6.69
C ILE A 354 24.10 2.61 -6.70
N ASN A 355 23.23 1.87 -7.38
CA ASN A 355 23.32 0.42 -7.49
C ASN A 355 24.63 -0.03 -8.15
N ASN A 356 25.17 0.78 -9.08
CA ASN A 356 26.45 0.51 -9.73
C ASN A 356 27.67 1.03 -8.96
N ASN A 357 27.47 1.82 -7.90
CA ASN A 357 28.54 2.50 -7.17
C ASN A 357 28.35 2.38 -5.64
N LEU A 358 28.26 1.15 -5.13
CA LEU A 358 27.99 0.90 -3.70
C LEU A 358 29.06 1.45 -2.73
N ASP A 359 30.28 1.65 -3.22
CA ASP A 359 31.39 2.21 -2.43
C ASP A 359 31.48 3.74 -2.54
N PHE A 360 30.56 4.36 -3.26
CA PHE A 360 30.45 5.81 -3.35
C PHE A 360 30.20 6.41 -1.96
N VAL A 361 31.03 7.39 -1.58
CA VAL A 361 30.92 8.10 -0.31
C VAL A 361 29.91 9.25 -0.49
N LEU A 362 28.82 9.18 0.25
CA LEU A 362 27.80 10.23 0.24
C LEU A 362 28.26 11.40 1.13
N HIS A 363 28.51 12.54 0.50
CA HIS A 363 28.70 13.83 1.18
C HIS A 363 27.35 14.47 1.53
N ALA A 364 27.36 15.46 2.42
CA ALA A 364 26.15 16.12 2.90
C ALA A 364 25.24 16.65 1.78
N TYR A 365 25.81 17.25 0.73
CA TYR A 365 25.03 17.75 -0.40
C TYR A 365 24.40 16.61 -1.23
N HIS A 366 25.09 15.46 -1.40
CA HIS A 366 24.51 14.28 -2.04
C HIS A 366 23.29 13.77 -1.28
N CYS A 367 23.40 13.70 0.05
CA CYS A 367 22.29 13.29 0.91
C CYS A 367 21.09 14.23 0.78
N LEU A 368 21.32 15.54 0.77
CA LEU A 368 20.28 16.55 0.59
C LEU A 368 19.61 16.46 -0.79
N THR A 369 20.39 16.29 -1.86
CA THR A 369 19.86 16.10 -3.22
C THR A 369 19.02 14.83 -3.30
N LEU A 370 19.51 13.70 -2.78
CA LEU A 370 18.78 12.43 -2.75
C LEU A 370 17.47 12.54 -2.00
N GLN A 371 17.48 13.21 -0.86
CA GLN A 371 16.29 13.48 -0.07
C GLN A 371 15.31 14.38 -0.83
N SER A 372 15.80 15.38 -1.55
CA SER A 372 14.97 16.29 -2.34
C SER A 372 14.34 15.58 -3.53
N CYS A 373 15.09 14.73 -4.24
CA CYS A 373 14.55 13.87 -5.31
C CYS A 373 13.49 12.91 -4.77
N TYR A 374 13.72 12.31 -3.60
CA TYR A 374 12.75 11.45 -2.94
C TYR A 374 11.45 12.20 -2.59
N ALA A 375 11.57 13.41 -2.04
CA ALA A 375 10.42 14.26 -1.72
C ALA A 375 9.67 14.67 -2.99
N ALA A 376 10.39 15.17 -4.01
CA ALA A 376 9.81 15.64 -5.27
C ALA A 376 9.18 14.52 -6.12
N ALA A 377 9.65 13.28 -5.99
CA ALA A 377 8.99 12.13 -6.61
C ALA A 377 7.57 11.91 -6.06
N ASP A 378 7.24 12.50 -4.90
CA ASP A 378 5.94 12.53 -4.21
C ASP A 378 5.02 11.38 -4.66
N VAL A 379 5.38 10.16 -4.25
CA VAL A 379 4.56 8.98 -4.49
C VAL A 379 3.67 8.80 -3.27
N VAL A 380 2.35 8.95 -3.42
CA VAL A 380 1.42 8.90 -2.29
C VAL A 380 1.62 7.57 -1.54
N ASN A 381 2.00 7.75 -0.27
CA ASN A 381 2.46 6.85 0.80
C ASN A 381 3.81 7.31 1.42
N ALA A 382 4.52 8.25 0.79
CA ALA A 382 5.71 8.88 1.34
C ALA A 382 5.43 10.32 1.82
N PRO A 383 5.84 10.70 3.04
CA PRO A 383 5.74 12.08 3.49
C PRO A 383 6.77 12.97 2.80
N GLU A 384 6.31 14.10 2.28
CA GLU A 384 7.04 15.35 2.42
C GLU A 384 6.99 15.77 3.90
N GLY A 385 8.06 15.50 4.63
CA GLY A 385 8.35 16.24 5.84
C GLY A 385 8.92 17.58 5.40
N GLY A 386 8.15 18.65 5.59
CA GLY A 386 8.61 20.02 5.35
C GLY A 386 9.96 20.29 6.00
N LEU A 387 10.80 21.02 5.26
CA LEU A 387 12.10 21.54 5.69
C LEU A 387 12.04 22.11 7.12
N ASN A 388 12.71 21.45 8.06
CA ASN A 388 13.35 22.12 9.18
C ASN A 388 14.86 21.99 8.97
N ILE A 389 15.40 22.86 8.10
CA ILE A 389 16.82 23.19 8.12
C ILE A 389 17.03 24.11 9.32
N GLU A 390 17.25 23.52 10.50
CA GLU A 390 18.19 24.10 11.45
C GLU A 390 19.48 23.28 11.36
N LEU A 391 20.31 23.67 10.39
CA LEU A 391 21.74 23.49 10.47
C LEU A 391 22.22 24.04 11.81
N THR A 392 22.79 23.18 12.64
CA THR A 392 23.77 23.54 13.69
C THR A 392 23.37 24.68 14.66
N ARG A 393 23.04 24.31 15.89
CA ARG A 393 23.65 24.97 17.05
C ARG A 393 24.38 23.96 17.90
N LYS A 394 25.65 23.73 17.55
CA LYS A 394 26.67 23.59 18.59
C LYS A 394 26.53 24.82 19.47
N GLN A 395 26.23 24.64 20.75
CA GLN A 395 26.50 25.68 21.72
C GLN A 395 27.98 26.08 21.58
N PRO A 396 28.32 27.37 21.52
CA PRO A 396 29.67 27.76 21.86
C PRO A 396 29.85 27.43 23.33
N THR A 397 30.76 26.52 23.64
CA THR A 397 31.53 26.62 24.87
C THR A 397 32.14 28.01 24.90
N LEU A 398 31.64 28.86 25.78
CA LEU A 398 32.40 29.99 26.28
C LEU A 398 32.66 29.73 27.76
N THR A 399 33.96 29.78 28.05
CA THR A 399 34.63 29.93 29.35
C THR A 399 33.90 30.83 30.32
#